data_AF-A0A936SRL9-F1
#
_entry.id   AF-A0A936SRL9-F1
#
_cell.length_a   1.000
_cell.length_b   1.000
_cell.length_c   1.000
_cell.angle_alpha   90.00
_cell.angle_beta   90.00
_cell.angle_gamma   90.00
#
_symmetry.space_group_name_H-M   'P 1'
#
loop_
_entity.id
_entity.type
_entity.pdbx_description
1 polymer ?
#
loop_
_entity_poly.entity_id
_entity_poly.type
_entity_poly.pdbx_seq_one_letter_code
_entity_poly.pdbx_strand_id
1 'polypeptide(L)'
;MPAQERFSSFRWIPVIAILLCVGCVLAGVLTKAFFGAPFIPRLGGTIDIRGTGIAILRLPTDPIQEIEVFSDGEAIRYAYPITPNVYTRIVLGPAQKRELEEFRIQWCHELPSFRTLGPDEPFYDLAFRCTGYNVKQAKVPVDMLPEIFADILKQLPAPPPS
;
A
#
# COMPACT_ATOMS: atom_id res chain seq x y z
N MET A 1 -37.94 12.53 62.77
CA MET A 1 -38.31 12.52 61.35
C MET A 1 -37.16 13.16 60.57
N PRO A 2 -36.32 12.39 59.85
CA PRO A 2 -35.17 12.95 59.15
C PRO A 2 -35.62 13.62 57.84
N ALA A 3 -35.10 14.82 57.58
CA ALA A 3 -35.34 15.59 56.38
C ALA A 3 -34.67 14.91 55.18
N GLN A 4 -35.48 14.58 54.18
CA GLN A 4 -35.06 13.95 52.95
C GLN A 4 -34.35 15.00 52.08
N GLU A 5 -33.01 15.04 52.14
CA GLU A 5 -32.20 15.85 51.23
C GLU A 5 -32.46 15.39 49.80
N ARG A 6 -33.30 16.13 49.07
CA ARG A 6 -33.40 16.02 47.61
C ARG A 6 -32.06 16.47 47.04
N PHE A 7 -31.16 15.50 46.88
CA PHE A 7 -29.92 15.69 46.15
C PHE A 7 -30.23 16.36 44.81
N SER A 8 -29.58 17.50 44.60
CA SER A 8 -29.66 18.39 43.45
C SER A 8 -29.03 17.74 42.20
N SER A 9 -29.53 16.58 41.79
CA SER A 9 -29.04 15.80 40.65
C SER A 9 -29.16 16.54 39.31
N PHE A 10 -30.02 17.57 39.27
CA PHE A 10 -30.32 18.33 38.05
C PHE A 10 -29.26 19.38 37.65
N ARG A 11 -28.40 19.83 38.59
CA ARG A 11 -27.40 20.88 38.30
C ARG A 11 -26.19 20.38 37.51
N TRP A 12 -25.94 19.08 37.50
CA TRP A 12 -24.77 18.48 36.86
C TRP A 12 -25.01 18.06 35.40
N ILE A 13 -26.27 17.86 35.01
CA ILE A 13 -26.66 17.48 33.64
C ILE A 13 -26.06 18.42 32.57
N PRO A 14 -26.14 19.76 32.67
CA PRO A 14 -25.55 20.63 31.65
C PRO A 14 -24.02 20.56 31.62
N VAL A 15 -23.37 20.35 32.76
CA VAL A 15 -21.91 20.22 32.83
C VAL A 15 -21.45 18.94 32.13
N ILE A 16 -22.14 17.82 32.39
CA ILE A 16 -21.86 16.54 31.73
C ILE A 16 -22.08 16.65 30.22
N ALA A 17 -23.16 17.32 29.78
CA ALA A 17 -23.44 17.53 28.37
C ALA A 17 -22.34 18.35 27.67
N ILE A 18 -21.88 19.44 28.30
CA ILE A 18 -20.79 20.27 27.75
C ILE A 18 -19.49 19.47 27.64
N LEU A 19 -19.12 18.71 28.67
CA LEU A 19 -17.92 17.89 28.65
C LEU A 19 -17.97 16.82 27.55
N LEU A 20 -19.13 16.18 27.36
CA LEU A 20 -19.34 15.25 26.25
C LEU A 20 -19.20 15.93 24.89
N CYS A 21 -19.83 17.09 24.69
CA CYS A 21 -19.71 17.84 23.43
C CYS A 21 -18.27 18.25 23.13
N VAL A 22 -17.54 18.76 24.12
CA VAL A 22 -16.11 19.11 23.97
C VAL A 22 -15.28 17.87 23.64
N GLY A 23 -15.54 16.75 24.32
CA GLY A 23 -14.91 15.47 24.03
C GLY A 23 -15.15 15.00 22.59
N CYS A 24 -16.38 15.09 22.09
CA CYS A 24 -16.73 14.73 20.71
C CYS A 24 -16.06 15.64 19.69
N VAL A 25 -16.01 16.95 19.93
CA VAL A 25 -15.34 17.91 19.02
C VAL A 25 -13.83 17.63 18.99
N LEU A 26 -13.20 17.45 20.16
CA LEU A 26 -11.79 17.08 20.24
C LEU A 26 -11.51 15.75 19.54
N ALA A 27 -12.35 14.74 19.76
CA ALA A 27 -12.23 13.46 19.06
C ALA A 27 -12.33 13.63 17.54
N GLY A 28 -13.28 14.44 17.05
CA GLY A 28 -13.43 14.73 15.61
C GLY A 28 -12.21 15.44 15.00
N VAL A 29 -11.64 16.43 15.71
CA VAL A 29 -10.43 17.14 15.29
C VAL A 29 -9.22 16.22 15.29
N LEU A 30 -9.04 15.43 16.35
CA LEU A 30 -7.96 14.46 16.46
C LEU A 30 -8.10 13.37 15.40
N THR A 31 -9.32 12.91 15.08
CA THR A 31 -9.57 11.95 13.99
C THR A 31 -9.09 12.53 12.66
N LYS A 32 -9.46 13.77 12.30
CA LYS A 32 -8.95 14.39 11.07
C LYS A 32 -7.43 14.57 11.06
N ALA A 33 -6.82 14.85 12.21
CA ALA A 33 -5.38 15.03 12.32
C ALA A 33 -4.61 13.69 12.25
N PHE A 34 -5.12 12.62 12.86
CA PHE A 34 -4.46 11.31 12.93
C PHE A 34 -4.77 10.38 11.75
N PHE A 35 -5.94 10.51 11.13
CA PHE A 35 -6.22 9.91 9.83
C PHE A 35 -5.76 10.81 8.66
N GLY A 36 -4.89 11.79 8.98
CA GLY A 36 -4.41 12.83 8.09
C GLY A 36 -3.45 12.29 7.03
N ALA A 37 -3.68 12.76 5.79
CA ALA A 37 -2.97 12.48 4.54
C ALA A 37 -2.90 10.99 4.13
N PRO A 38 -3.37 10.64 2.93
CA PRO A 38 -3.16 9.30 2.40
C PRO A 38 -1.66 9.00 2.35
N PHE A 39 -1.25 7.81 2.78
CA PHE A 39 0.13 7.36 2.66
C PHE A 39 0.52 7.36 1.18
N ILE A 40 1.59 8.07 0.84
CA ILE A 40 2.22 8.04 -0.48
C ILE A 40 3.62 7.45 -0.28
N PRO A 41 3.93 6.29 -0.89
CA PRO A 41 5.25 5.69 -0.77
C PRO A 41 6.30 6.60 -1.43
N ARG A 42 7.56 6.40 -1.08
CA ARG A 42 8.69 7.05 -1.77
C ARG A 42 9.41 6.02 -2.61
N LEU A 43 9.85 6.40 -3.82
CA LEU A 43 10.76 5.58 -4.62
C LEU A 43 12.04 5.29 -3.83
N GLY A 44 12.49 4.05 -3.85
CA GLY A 44 13.60 3.55 -3.04
C GLY A 44 13.25 3.28 -1.58
N GLY A 45 12.01 3.51 -1.16
CA GLY A 45 11.52 3.19 0.17
C GLY A 45 11.24 1.70 0.37
N THR A 46 11.00 1.31 1.62
CA THR A 46 10.58 -0.06 1.94
C THR A 46 9.24 -0.40 1.30
N ILE A 47 9.12 -1.61 0.77
CA ILE A 47 7.87 -2.18 0.27
C ILE A 47 7.31 -3.15 1.31
N ASP A 48 6.05 -2.94 1.70
CA ASP A 48 5.29 -3.84 2.57
C ASP A 48 4.22 -4.57 1.73
N ILE A 49 4.41 -5.87 1.50
CA ILE A 49 3.48 -6.70 0.72
C ILE A 49 2.44 -7.29 1.67
N ARG A 50 1.16 -6.96 1.50
CA ARG A 50 0.05 -7.36 2.40
C ARG A 50 -0.80 -8.48 1.83
N GLY A 51 -1.63 -9.11 2.68
CA GLY A 51 -2.62 -10.11 2.26
C GLY A 51 -2.00 -11.26 1.47
N THR A 52 -2.57 -11.56 0.30
CA THR A 52 -2.14 -12.61 -0.64
C THR A 52 -1.14 -12.12 -1.71
N GLY A 53 -0.66 -10.87 -1.60
CA GLY A 53 0.36 -10.33 -2.50
C GLY A 53 1.65 -11.15 -2.44
N ILE A 54 2.26 -11.39 -3.61
CA ILE A 54 3.53 -12.11 -3.76
C ILE A 54 4.63 -11.25 -4.37
N ALA A 55 4.27 -10.22 -5.13
CA ALA A 55 5.22 -9.28 -5.71
C ALA A 55 4.62 -7.88 -5.83
N ILE A 56 5.46 -6.85 -5.67
CA ILE A 56 5.11 -5.45 -5.96
C ILE A 56 6.19 -4.86 -6.84
N LEU A 57 5.77 -4.19 -7.92
CA LEU A 57 6.60 -3.36 -8.78
C LEU A 57 6.13 -1.91 -8.69
N ARG A 58 6.93 -1.03 -8.10
CA ARG A 58 6.68 0.41 -8.06
C ARG A 58 7.29 1.08 -9.28
N LEU A 59 6.48 1.84 -10.00
CA LEU A 59 6.86 2.55 -11.21
C LEU A 59 7.39 3.95 -10.86
N PRO A 60 8.46 4.44 -11.53
CA PRO A 60 8.99 5.79 -11.34
C PRO A 60 8.12 6.84 -12.05
N THR A 61 6.85 6.96 -11.66
CA THR A 61 5.87 7.89 -12.23
C THR A 61 5.41 8.92 -11.21
N ASP A 62 4.83 10.03 -11.69
CA ASP A 62 4.12 11.01 -10.88
C ASP A 62 2.67 11.17 -11.40
N PRO A 63 1.63 10.76 -10.63
CA PRO A 63 1.72 10.13 -9.31
C PRO A 63 2.39 8.75 -9.34
N ILE A 64 2.91 8.31 -8.18
CA ILE A 64 3.52 6.98 -8.04
C ILE A 64 2.48 5.92 -8.30
N GLN A 65 2.84 4.94 -9.12
CA GLN A 65 2.01 3.79 -9.44
C GLN A 65 2.67 2.51 -8.95
N GLU A 66 1.87 1.55 -8.54
CA GLU A 66 2.31 0.22 -8.16
C GLU A 66 1.54 -0.83 -8.95
N ILE A 67 2.26 -1.91 -9.31
CA ILE A 67 1.69 -3.16 -9.79
C ILE A 67 1.86 -4.17 -8.67
N GLU A 68 0.76 -4.70 -8.17
CA GLU A 68 0.74 -5.77 -7.17
C GLU A 68 0.27 -7.06 -7.83
N VAL A 69 1.02 -8.14 -7.62
CA VAL A 69 0.69 -9.47 -8.13
C VAL A 69 0.36 -10.38 -6.95
N PHE A 70 -0.74 -11.10 -7.05
CA PHE A 70 -1.27 -11.96 -6.00
C PHE A 70 -0.98 -13.44 -6.27
N SER A 71 -1.05 -14.26 -5.21
CA SER A 71 -0.76 -15.70 -5.27
C SER A 71 -1.72 -16.50 -6.16
N ASP A 72 -2.92 -15.99 -6.42
CA ASP A 72 -3.88 -16.58 -7.35
C ASP A 72 -3.60 -16.20 -8.81
N GLY A 73 -2.60 -15.35 -9.05
CA GLY A 73 -2.20 -14.83 -10.35
C GLY A 73 -3.07 -13.69 -10.88
N GLU A 74 -3.86 -13.02 -10.03
CA GLU A 74 -4.35 -11.69 -10.34
C GLU A 74 -3.18 -10.68 -10.27
N ALA A 75 -3.17 -9.71 -11.18
CA ALA A 75 -2.27 -8.55 -11.11
C ALA A 75 -3.08 -7.27 -11.26
N ILE A 76 -2.87 -6.32 -10.36
CA ILE A 76 -3.54 -5.02 -10.37
C ILE A 76 -2.54 -3.89 -10.50
N ARG A 77 -2.97 -2.78 -11.10
CA ARG A 77 -2.21 -1.52 -11.13
C ARG A 77 -3.06 -0.39 -10.60
N TYR A 78 -2.48 0.37 -9.68
CA TYR A 78 -3.12 1.52 -9.03
C TYR A 78 -2.14 2.67 -8.88
N ALA A 79 -2.68 3.86 -8.63
CA ALA A 79 -1.92 5.07 -8.37
C ALA A 79 -2.10 5.51 -6.92
N TYR A 80 -1.09 6.18 -6.37
CA TYR A 80 -1.18 6.84 -5.08
C TYR A 80 -1.62 8.30 -5.24
N PRO A 81 -2.43 8.84 -4.30
CA PRO A 81 -3.03 8.14 -3.17
C PRO A 81 -4.07 7.10 -3.59
N ILE A 82 -4.08 5.96 -2.89
CA ILE A 82 -4.97 4.85 -3.24
C ILE A 82 -6.42 5.31 -3.14
N THR A 83 -7.12 5.28 -4.28
CA THR A 83 -8.56 5.51 -4.34
C THR A 83 -9.28 4.16 -4.47
N PRO A 84 -10.21 3.81 -3.57
CA PRO A 84 -10.91 2.54 -3.64
C PRO A 84 -11.58 2.33 -5.01
N ASN A 85 -11.44 1.13 -5.57
CA ASN A 85 -11.98 0.75 -6.89
C ASN A 85 -11.38 1.48 -8.11
N VAL A 86 -10.32 2.28 -7.94
CA VAL A 86 -9.59 2.92 -9.04
C VAL A 86 -8.32 2.13 -9.32
N TYR A 87 -8.46 1.05 -10.09
CA TYR A 87 -7.36 0.20 -10.52
C TYR A 87 -7.70 -0.53 -11.82
N THR A 88 -6.68 -0.92 -12.56
CA THR A 88 -6.80 -1.87 -13.67
C THR A 88 -6.36 -3.25 -13.20
N ARG A 89 -6.92 -4.30 -13.81
CA ARG A 89 -6.63 -5.69 -13.43
C ARG A 89 -6.44 -6.57 -14.66
N ILE A 90 -5.60 -7.59 -14.52
CA ILE A 90 -5.51 -8.73 -15.44
C ILE A 90 -5.39 -10.02 -14.63
N VAL A 91 -5.65 -11.14 -15.29
CA VAL A 91 -5.38 -12.49 -14.75
C VAL A 91 -4.25 -13.10 -15.58
N LEU A 92 -3.15 -13.45 -14.91
CA LEU A 92 -2.00 -14.05 -15.56
C LEU A 92 -2.37 -15.42 -16.15
N GLY A 93 -1.87 -15.71 -17.35
CA GLY A 93 -2.01 -17.03 -17.96
C GLY A 93 -1.22 -18.10 -17.19
N PRO A 94 -1.54 -19.40 -17.33
CA PRO A 94 -0.83 -20.47 -16.61
C PRO A 94 0.69 -20.47 -16.82
N ALA A 95 1.15 -20.14 -18.04
CA ALA A 95 2.57 -20.03 -18.36
C ALA A 95 3.24 -18.88 -17.59
N GLN A 96 2.63 -17.69 -17.57
CA GLN A 96 3.13 -16.52 -16.83
C GLN A 96 3.15 -16.77 -15.32
N LYS A 97 2.14 -17.45 -14.76
CA LYS A 97 2.13 -17.81 -13.32
C LYS A 97 3.31 -18.72 -12.97
N ARG A 98 3.58 -19.72 -13.81
CA ARG A 98 4.72 -20.63 -13.60
C ARG A 98 6.05 -19.88 -13.69
N GLU A 99 6.21 -19.06 -14.73
CA GLU A 99 7.42 -18.25 -14.93
C GLU A 99 7.66 -17.27 -13.76
N LEU A 100 6.61 -16.59 -13.31
CA LEU A 100 6.69 -15.69 -12.15
C LEU A 100 7.08 -16.45 -10.87
N GLU A 101 6.56 -17.65 -10.67
CA GLU A 101 6.90 -18.47 -9.50
C GLU A 101 8.35 -18.96 -9.56
N GLU A 102 8.82 -19.42 -10.71
CA GLU A 102 10.22 -19.80 -10.94
C GLU A 102 11.15 -18.60 -10.68
N PHE A 103 10.80 -17.43 -11.21
CA PHE A 103 11.54 -16.19 -10.97
C PHE A 103 11.55 -15.79 -9.50
N ARG A 104 10.40 -15.90 -8.81
CA ARG A 104 10.28 -15.63 -7.37
C ARG A 104 11.20 -16.54 -6.56
N ILE A 105 11.23 -17.84 -6.85
CA ILE A 105 12.11 -18.80 -6.16
C ILE A 105 13.57 -18.40 -6.33
N GLN A 106 13.99 -18.04 -7.55
CA GLN A 106 15.35 -17.58 -7.83
C GLN A 106 15.68 -16.29 -7.07
N TRP A 107 14.82 -15.27 -7.16
CA TRP A 107 14.95 -14.00 -6.46
C TRP A 107 15.09 -14.18 -4.93
N CYS A 108 14.33 -15.14 -4.40
CA CYS A 108 14.31 -15.44 -2.98
C CYS A 108 15.52 -16.23 -2.51
N HIS A 109 16.15 -17.00 -3.38
CA HIS A 109 17.43 -17.62 -3.12
C HIS A 109 18.55 -16.57 -3.17
N GLU A 110 18.67 -15.88 -4.30
CA GLU A 110 19.72 -14.90 -4.57
C GLU A 110 19.15 -13.69 -5.30
N LEU A 111 19.41 -12.49 -4.76
CA LEU A 111 18.93 -11.26 -5.37
C LEU A 111 19.73 -11.01 -6.66
N PRO A 112 19.08 -10.76 -7.82
CA PRO A 112 19.81 -10.46 -9.05
C PRO A 112 20.73 -9.24 -8.88
N SER A 113 21.93 -9.32 -9.45
CA SER A 113 22.85 -8.19 -9.49
C SER A 113 22.44 -7.25 -10.62
N PHE A 114 22.12 -6.01 -10.27
CA PHE A 114 21.85 -4.94 -11.22
C PHE A 114 23.07 -4.02 -11.32
N ARG A 115 23.21 -3.34 -12.46
CA ARG A 115 24.21 -2.28 -12.60
C ARG A 115 23.93 -1.15 -11.60
N THR A 116 24.98 -0.42 -11.25
CA THR A 116 24.85 0.77 -10.40
C THR A 116 23.97 1.82 -11.07
N LEU A 117 23.06 2.41 -10.28
CA LEU A 117 22.20 3.51 -10.71
C LEU A 117 22.95 4.84 -10.62
N GLY A 118 22.73 5.71 -11.60
CA GLY A 118 23.12 7.12 -11.49
C GLY A 118 22.32 7.87 -10.40
N PRO A 119 22.77 9.06 -9.95
CA PRO A 119 22.11 9.83 -8.89
C PRO A 119 20.65 10.18 -9.18
N ASP A 120 20.34 10.54 -10.42
CA ASP A 120 19.01 10.99 -10.88
C ASP A 120 18.38 10.01 -11.87
N GLU A 121 18.91 8.79 -11.94
CA GLU A 121 18.44 7.79 -12.89
C GLU A 121 17.10 7.18 -12.41
N PRO A 122 16.07 7.09 -13.27
CA PRO A 122 14.83 6.43 -12.90
C PRO A 122 15.06 4.93 -12.70
N PHE A 123 14.35 4.36 -11.73
CA PHE A 123 14.40 2.93 -11.42
C PHE A 123 13.04 2.43 -10.95
N TYR A 124 12.81 1.13 -11.08
CA TYR A 124 11.69 0.46 -10.45
C TYR A 124 12.08 -0.01 -9.05
N ASP A 125 11.18 0.07 -8.07
CA ASP A 125 11.32 -0.76 -6.86
C ASP A 125 10.61 -2.09 -7.12
N LEU A 126 11.35 -3.20 -7.10
CA LEU A 126 10.79 -4.53 -7.26
C LEU A 126 10.99 -5.32 -5.97
N ALA A 127 9.91 -5.88 -5.45
CA ALA A 127 9.91 -6.68 -4.24
C ALA A 127 9.15 -7.99 -4.41
N PHE A 128 9.64 -9.05 -3.77
CA PHE A 128 9.00 -10.36 -3.69
C PHE A 128 8.85 -10.83 -2.25
N ARG A 129 7.73 -11.51 -1.98
CA ARG A 129 7.52 -12.25 -0.73
C ARG A 129 8.11 -13.66 -0.87
N CYS A 130 9.11 -13.96 -0.04
CA CYS A 130 9.87 -15.20 -0.10
C CYS A 130 9.35 -16.28 0.85
N THR A 131 9.16 -15.94 2.13
CA THR A 131 8.68 -16.89 3.14
C THR A 131 8.07 -16.12 4.30
N GLY A 132 6.84 -16.46 4.70
CA GLY A 132 6.11 -15.71 5.72
C GLY A 132 6.02 -14.21 5.38
N TYR A 133 6.55 -13.38 6.27
CA TYR A 133 6.62 -11.92 6.11
C TYR A 133 7.96 -11.42 5.57
N ASN A 134 8.86 -12.31 5.13
CA ASN A 134 10.14 -11.92 4.56
C ASN A 134 9.96 -11.41 3.13
N VAL A 135 10.27 -10.13 2.93
CA VAL A 135 10.26 -9.46 1.63
C VAL A 135 11.70 -9.12 1.24
N LYS A 136 12.10 -9.53 0.03
CA LYS A 136 13.35 -9.10 -0.60
C LYS A 136 13.04 -8.10 -1.70
N GLN A 137 13.68 -6.93 -1.65
CA GLN A 137 13.49 -5.87 -2.62
C GLN A 137 14.80 -5.41 -3.24
N ALA A 138 14.74 -4.92 -4.47
CA ALA A 138 15.85 -4.31 -5.19
C ALA A 138 15.38 -3.08 -5.97
N LYS A 139 16.32 -2.16 -6.22
CA LYS A 139 16.13 -1.12 -7.22
C LYS A 139 16.58 -1.67 -8.57
N VAL A 140 15.69 -1.63 -9.55
CA VAL A 140 15.90 -2.20 -10.88
C VAL A 140 16.03 -1.05 -11.88
N PRO A 141 17.18 -0.89 -12.56
CA PRO A 141 17.32 0.06 -13.66
C PRO A 141 16.23 -0.14 -14.72
N VAL A 142 15.76 0.94 -15.34
CA VAL A 142 14.60 0.88 -16.25
C VAL A 142 14.82 -0.06 -17.46
N ASP A 143 16.07 -0.15 -17.91
CA ASP A 143 16.56 -1.02 -18.99
C ASP A 143 16.81 -2.47 -18.56
N MET A 144 16.74 -2.79 -17.27
CA MET A 144 16.98 -4.13 -16.72
C MET A 144 15.74 -4.75 -16.07
N LEU A 145 14.54 -4.28 -16.41
CA LEU A 145 13.29 -4.86 -15.91
C LEU A 145 13.17 -6.33 -16.36
N PRO A 146 12.95 -7.30 -15.45
CA PRO A 146 12.74 -8.70 -15.84
C PRO A 146 11.57 -8.85 -16.81
N GLU A 147 11.73 -9.73 -17.81
CA GLU A 147 10.80 -9.88 -18.93
C GLU A 147 9.35 -10.14 -18.49
N ILE A 148 9.16 -11.01 -17.49
CA ILE A 148 7.84 -11.28 -16.90
C ILE A 148 7.11 -10.01 -16.45
N PHE A 149 7.82 -9.04 -15.85
CA PHE A 149 7.22 -7.77 -15.44
C PHE A 149 7.04 -6.80 -16.59
N ALA A 150 7.95 -6.80 -17.57
CA ALA A 150 7.78 -6.02 -18.79
C ALA A 150 6.49 -6.44 -19.52
N ASP A 151 6.21 -7.74 -19.58
CA ASP A 151 5.02 -8.28 -20.22
C ASP A 151 3.73 -8.03 -19.43
N ILE A 152 3.78 -8.14 -18.09
CA ILE A 152 2.68 -7.72 -17.23
C ILE A 152 2.38 -6.22 -17.44
N LEU A 153 3.41 -5.38 -17.45
CA LEU A 153 3.27 -3.92 -17.62
C LEU A 153 2.66 -3.56 -18.98
N LYS A 154 3.02 -4.28 -20.06
CA LYS A 154 2.41 -4.09 -21.40
C LYS A 154 0.92 -4.46 -21.41
N GLN A 155 0.53 -5.48 -20.66
CA GLN A 155 -0.86 -5.96 -20.60
C GLN A 155 -1.73 -5.14 -19.65
N LEU A 156 -1.12 -4.47 -18.68
CA LEU A 156 -1.79 -3.78 -17.59
C LEU A 156 -1.77 -2.26 -17.82
N PRO A 157 -2.81 -1.69 -18.45
CA PRO A 157 -2.86 -0.26 -18.79
C PRO A 157 -2.77 0.61 -17.54
N ALA A 158 -2.45 1.90 -17.70
CA ALA A 158 -2.46 2.84 -16.59
C ALA A 158 -3.87 2.91 -15.95
N PRO A 159 -3.96 3.10 -14.62
CA PRO A 159 -5.24 3.25 -13.95
C PRO A 159 -5.97 4.51 -14.48
N PRO A 160 -7.31 4.53 -14.45
CA PRO A 160 -8.06 5.73 -14.81
C PRO A 160 -7.71 6.87 -13.84
N PRO A 161 -7.79 8.14 -14.30
CA PRO A 161 -7.60 9.28 -13.42
C PRO A 161 -8.63 9.25 -12.28
N SER A 162 -8.16 9.49 -11.05
CA SER A 162 -8.98 9.60 -9.83
C SER A 162 -9.74 10.91 -9.75
#